data_AF-A0A497EFP4-F1
#
_entry.id   AF-A0A497EFP4-F1
#
_cell.length_a   1.000
_cell.length_b   1.000
_cell.length_c   1.000
_cell.angle_alpha   90.00
_cell.angle_beta   90.00
_cell.angle_gamma   90.00
#
_symmetry.space_group_name_H-M   'P 1'
#
loop_
_entity.id
_entity.type
_entity.pdbx_description
1 polymer ?
#
loop_
_entity_poly.entity_id
_entity_poly.type
_entity_poly.pdbx_seq_one_letter_code
_entity_poly.pdbx_strand_id
1 'polypeptide(L)'
;MAKTHDPETLNSRRNEICEELASIGDLRPGSLVARYRKCGKPNCHCAKEEGGGHGPSWSLTRKVDGKTVTKIIPPSAVLQTKEQIAEYRRLRDLTGELVEVSEGLCDAMLSADPGAVVDDTGKKGALKRASTRR
;
A
#
# COMPACT_ATOMS: atom_id res chain seq x y z
N MET A 1 5.87 24.18 -0.78
CA MET A 1 7.10 24.66 -1.44
C MET A 1 7.60 23.51 -2.30
N ALA A 2 7.21 23.48 -3.57
CA ALA A 2 7.74 22.48 -4.51
C ALA A 2 9.25 22.73 -4.58
N LYS A 3 10.05 21.73 -4.21
CA LYS A 3 11.46 21.75 -4.58
C LYS A 3 11.43 21.62 -6.10
N THR A 4 11.65 22.71 -6.82
CA THR A 4 11.81 22.69 -8.27
C THR A 4 13.11 21.93 -8.54
N HIS A 5 13.00 20.61 -8.65
CA HIS A 5 14.08 19.75 -9.06
C HIS A 5 14.23 19.90 -10.57
N ASP A 6 15.49 19.99 -11.00
CA ASP A 6 15.85 20.04 -12.41
C ASP A 6 15.27 18.81 -13.17
N PRO A 7 14.75 18.97 -14.41
CA PRO A 7 14.12 17.86 -15.15
C PRO A 7 15.05 16.66 -15.39
N GLU A 8 16.36 16.85 -15.54
CA GLU A 8 17.30 15.72 -15.70
C GLU A 8 17.42 14.93 -14.39
N THR A 9 17.42 15.63 -13.25
CA THR A 9 17.42 15.01 -11.92
C THR A 9 16.16 14.16 -11.71
N LEU A 10 14.98 14.69 -12.07
CA LEU A 10 13.73 13.95 -11.96
C LEU A 10 13.69 12.73 -12.92
N ASN A 11 14.19 12.87 -14.15
CA ASN A 11 14.28 11.76 -15.10
C ASN A 11 15.19 10.64 -14.56
N SER A 12 16.34 11.01 -14.00
CA SER A 12 17.28 10.06 -13.40
C SER A 12 16.62 9.32 -12.24
N ARG A 13 15.96 10.04 -11.33
CA ARG A 13 15.26 9.42 -10.20
C ARG A 13 14.12 8.50 -10.65
N ARG A 14 13.34 8.89 -11.67
CA ARG A 14 12.30 8.02 -12.24
C ARG A 14 12.89 6.71 -12.77
N ASN A 15 14.02 6.77 -13.46
CA ASN A 15 14.68 5.59 -14.01
C ASN A 15 15.20 4.67 -12.89
N GLU A 16 15.81 5.21 -11.85
CA GLU A 16 16.21 4.44 -10.65
C GLU A 16 15.01 3.73 -10.01
N ILE A 17 13.89 4.44 -9.83
CA ILE A 17 12.67 3.85 -9.26
C ILE A 17 12.15 2.71 -10.15
N CYS A 18 12.20 2.86 -11.49
CA CYS A 18 11.83 1.79 -12.41
C CYS A 18 12.73 0.56 -12.29
N GLU A 19 14.04 0.74 -12.10
CA GLU A 19 14.98 -0.35 -11.84
C GLU A 19 14.70 -1.02 -10.48
N GLU A 20 14.45 -0.24 -9.44
CA GLU A 20 14.06 -0.77 -8.14
C GLU A 20 12.75 -1.57 -8.21
N LEU A 21 11.74 -1.06 -8.92
CA LEU A 21 10.47 -1.75 -9.15
C LEU A 21 10.67 -3.07 -9.92
N ALA A 22 11.60 -3.12 -10.87
CA ALA A 22 11.94 -4.35 -11.60
C ALA A 22 12.60 -5.41 -10.69
N SER A 23 13.19 -5.00 -9.57
CA SER A 23 13.84 -5.90 -8.60
C SER A 23 12.91 -6.47 -7.52
N ILE A 24 11.63 -6.10 -7.54
CA ILE A 24 10.68 -6.44 -6.46
C ILE A 24 10.41 -7.94 -6.38
N GLY A 25 10.50 -8.46 -5.15
CA GLY A 25 10.25 -9.87 -4.83
C GLY A 25 8.79 -10.20 -4.51
N ASP A 26 8.59 -11.32 -3.80
CA ASP A 26 7.27 -11.79 -3.38
C ASP A 26 6.55 -10.80 -2.46
N LEU A 27 5.26 -10.61 -2.71
CA LEU A 27 4.47 -9.56 -2.06
C LEU A 27 3.36 -10.12 -1.19
N ARG A 28 3.21 -9.53 0.00
CA ARG A 28 2.07 -9.84 0.87
C ARG A 28 1.52 -8.60 1.55
N PRO A 29 0.35 -8.09 1.10
CA PRO A 29 -0.30 -6.99 1.78
C PRO A 29 -0.82 -7.39 3.16
N GLY A 30 -0.76 -6.44 4.09
CA GLY A 30 -1.38 -6.55 5.41
C GLY A 30 -0.41 -6.39 6.57
N SER A 31 -0.84 -6.87 7.73
CA SER A 31 -0.04 -6.91 8.95
C SER A 31 -0.06 -8.30 9.57
N LEU A 32 1.08 -8.73 10.11
CA LEU A 32 1.25 -10.01 10.78
C LEU A 32 1.33 -9.79 12.29
N VAL A 33 0.46 -10.44 13.06
CA VAL A 33 0.39 -10.30 14.52
C VAL A 33 0.38 -11.67 15.18
N ALA A 34 1.19 -11.85 16.22
CA ALA A 34 1.12 -13.01 17.10
C ALA A 34 -0.07 -12.86 18.06
N ARG A 35 -0.93 -13.89 18.14
CA ARG A 35 -2.02 -13.93 19.11
C ARG A 35 -1.89 -15.14 20.01
N TYR A 36 -2.07 -14.91 21.30
CA TYR A 36 -2.19 -15.93 22.32
C TYR A 36 -3.65 -15.96 22.79
N ARG A 37 -4.19 -17.14 23.07
CA ARG A 37 -5.55 -17.30 23.57
C ARG A 37 -5.58 -18.18 24.80
N LYS A 38 -6.43 -17.88 25.78
CA LYS A 38 -6.66 -18.80 26.90
C LYS A 38 -7.26 -20.11 26.36
N CYS A 39 -6.82 -21.23 26.93
CA CYS A 39 -7.36 -22.53 26.55
C CYS A 39 -8.75 -22.72 27.17
N GLY A 40 -9.69 -23.29 26.43
CA GLY A 40 -11.05 -23.56 26.94
C GLY A 40 -11.14 -24.69 27.96
N LYS A 41 -10.04 -25.43 28.18
CA LYS A 41 -9.98 -26.53 29.15
C LYS A 41 -9.52 -25.99 30.52
N PRO A 42 -10.30 -26.16 31.61
CA PRO A 42 -9.97 -25.58 32.91
C PRO A 42 -8.66 -26.12 33.50
N ASN A 43 -8.29 -27.36 33.18
CA ASN A 43 -7.07 -27.99 33.69
C ASN A 43 -5.82 -27.72 32.82
N CYS A 44 -5.94 -26.90 31.77
CA CYS A 44 -4.79 -26.58 30.93
C CYS A 44 -3.96 -25.46 31.56
N HIS A 45 -2.62 -25.59 31.54
CA HIS A 45 -1.72 -24.53 31.99
C HIS A 45 -2.04 -23.18 31.32
N CYS A 46 -2.34 -23.18 30.01
CA CYS A 46 -2.71 -22.01 29.23
C CYS A 46 -4.05 -21.34 29.63
N ALA A 47 -4.82 -21.94 30.54
CA ALA A 47 -6.06 -21.35 31.06
C ALA A 47 -5.84 -20.55 32.36
N LYS A 48 -4.71 -20.77 33.05
CA LYS A 48 -4.36 -20.07 34.29
C LYS A 48 -4.00 -18.61 33.99
N GLU A 49 -4.25 -17.70 34.93
CA GLU A 49 -3.88 -16.27 34.78
C GLU A 49 -2.36 -16.09 34.55
N GLU A 50 -1.54 -16.93 35.17
CA GLU A 50 -0.07 -16.92 35.02
C GLU A 50 0.40 -17.70 33.78
N GLY A 51 -0.45 -18.54 33.21
CA GLY A 51 -0.14 -19.27 31.99
C GLY A 51 -0.39 -18.37 30.80
N GLY A 52 0.67 -17.83 30.18
CA GLY A 52 0.67 -16.83 29.09
C GLY A 52 -0.12 -17.15 27.80
N GLY A 53 -1.11 -18.04 27.85
CA GLY A 53 -2.00 -18.41 26.76
C GLY A 53 -1.44 -19.53 25.89
N HIS A 54 -2.33 -20.13 25.10
CA HIS A 54 -1.98 -21.04 24.02
C HIS A 54 -1.65 -20.20 22.78
N GLY A 55 -0.45 -20.42 22.23
CA GLY A 55 0.01 -19.68 21.07
C GLY A 55 1.54 -19.63 20.97
N PRO A 56 2.07 -18.82 20.01
CA PRO A 56 1.30 -17.87 19.19
C PRO A 56 0.65 -18.52 17.97
N SER A 57 -0.60 -18.11 17.70
CA SER A 57 -1.19 -18.20 16.36
C SER A 57 -0.86 -16.92 15.61
N TRP A 58 -0.19 -17.00 14.47
CA TRP A 58 0.17 -15.82 13.68
C TRP A 58 -0.95 -15.46 12.70
N SER A 59 -1.56 -14.30 12.88
CA SER A 59 -2.63 -13.78 12.04
C SER A 59 -2.12 -12.72 11.08
N LEU A 60 -2.14 -13.02 9.78
CA LEU A 60 -2.00 -12.03 8.72
C LEU A 60 -3.37 -11.41 8.43
N THR A 61 -3.51 -10.10 8.55
CA THR A 61 -4.78 -9.39 8.31
C THR A 61 -4.62 -8.33 7.24
N ARG A 62 -5.56 -8.25 6.30
CA ARG A 62 -5.61 -7.21 5.25
C ARG A 62 -7.04 -6.86 4.87
N LYS A 63 -7.20 -5.77 4.10
CA LYS A 63 -8.48 -5.42 3.47
C LYS A 63 -8.57 -6.00 2.06
N VAL A 64 -9.72 -6.56 1.71
CA VAL A 64 -10.09 -7.02 0.36
C VAL A 64 -11.54 -6.60 0.16
N ASP A 65 -11.82 -5.79 -0.88
CA ASP A 65 -13.17 -5.27 -1.19
C ASP A 65 -13.89 -4.65 0.03
N GLY A 66 -13.17 -3.81 0.78
CA GLY A 66 -13.66 -3.16 2.01
C GLY A 66 -13.76 -4.06 3.25
N LYS A 67 -13.69 -5.39 3.08
CA LYS A 67 -13.80 -6.37 4.16
C LYS A 67 -12.44 -6.74 4.73
N THR A 68 -12.39 -7.04 6.02
CA THR A 68 -11.18 -7.52 6.69
C THR A 68 -11.06 -9.03 6.50
N VAL A 69 -9.97 -9.47 5.90
CA VAL A 69 -9.64 -10.89 5.70
C VAL A 69 -8.44 -11.25 6.57
N THR A 70 -8.54 -12.36 7.30
CA THR A 70 -7.46 -12.88 8.15
C THR A 70 -7.04 -14.27 7.71
N LYS A 71 -5.73 -14.50 7.56
CA LYS A 71 -5.13 -15.80 7.27
C LYS A 71 -4.19 -16.19 8.40
N ILE A 72 -4.25 -17.45 8.85
CA ILE A 72 -3.29 -17.97 9.82
C ILE A 72 -2.02 -18.41 9.09
N ILE A 73 -0.87 -18.00 9.62
CA ILE A 73 0.45 -18.29 9.09
C ILE A 73 1.12 -19.31 10.02
N PRO A 74 1.66 -20.42 9.49
CA PRO A 74 2.39 -21.37 10.32
C PRO A 74 3.67 -20.73 10.86
N PRO A 75 4.13 -21.09 12.07
CA PRO A 75 5.35 -20.53 12.65
C PRO A 75 6.57 -20.59 11.74
N SER A 76 6.72 -21.65 10.95
CA SER A 76 7.81 -21.84 9.97
C SER A 76 7.84 -20.79 8.85
N ALA A 77 6.69 -20.18 8.51
CA ALA A 77 6.59 -19.20 7.43
C ALA A 77 6.56 -17.75 7.92
N VAL A 78 6.74 -17.51 9.24
CA VAL A 78 6.61 -16.16 9.83
C VAL A 78 7.68 -15.21 9.31
N LEU A 79 8.93 -15.66 9.22
CA LEU A 79 10.04 -14.82 8.76
C LEU A 79 9.83 -14.40 7.30
N GLN A 80 9.60 -15.38 6.42
CA GLN A 80 9.27 -15.14 5.02
C GLN A 80 8.05 -14.22 4.85
N THR A 81 7.01 -14.41 5.66
CA THR A 81 5.81 -13.55 5.63
C THR A 81 6.15 -12.10 6.01
N LYS A 82 7.06 -11.88 6.97
CA LYS A 82 7.49 -10.52 7.35
C LYS A 82 8.27 -9.85 6.22
N GLU A 83 9.17 -10.58 5.56
CA GLU A 83 9.91 -10.10 4.39
C GLU A 83 8.96 -9.70 3.26
N GLN A 84 7.99 -10.55 2.93
CA GLN A 84 6.97 -10.25 1.91
C GLN A 84 6.11 -9.02 2.24
N ILE A 85 5.84 -8.77 3.53
CA ILE A 85 5.13 -7.57 3.99
C ILE A 85 6.02 -6.33 3.84
N ALA A 86 7.29 -6.43 4.18
CA ALA A 86 8.25 -5.35 4.01
C ALA A 86 8.40 -4.98 2.53
N GLU A 87 8.50 -5.98 1.65
CA GLU A 87 8.60 -5.78 0.21
C GLU A 87 7.33 -5.14 -0.37
N TYR A 88 6.16 -5.53 0.13
CA TYR A 88 4.90 -4.86 -0.24
C TYR A 88 4.86 -3.38 0.19
N ARG A 89 5.46 -3.04 1.33
CA ARG A 89 5.57 -1.62 1.75
C ARG A 89 6.51 -0.87 0.82
N ARG A 90 7.67 -1.44 0.52
CA ARG A 90 8.63 -0.87 -0.44
C ARG A 90 7.96 -0.62 -1.80
N LEU A 91 7.23 -1.59 -2.35
CA LEU A 91 6.47 -1.42 -3.60
C LEU A 91 5.56 -0.18 -3.52
N ARG A 92 4.76 -0.09 -2.47
CA ARG A 92 3.78 1.00 -2.31
C ARG A 92 4.48 2.36 -2.24
N ASP A 93 5.57 2.42 -1.51
CA ASP A 93 6.33 3.66 -1.31
C ASP A 93 7.01 4.08 -2.64
N LEU A 94 7.64 3.13 -3.36
CA LEU A 94 8.21 3.36 -4.71
C LEU A 94 7.14 3.79 -5.73
N THR A 95 5.95 3.20 -5.69
CA THR A 95 4.86 3.57 -6.61
C THR A 95 4.38 5.00 -6.33
N GLY A 96 4.29 5.39 -5.05
CA GLY A 96 3.95 6.76 -4.68
C GLY A 96 5.01 7.76 -5.16
N GLU A 97 6.28 7.46 -4.90
CA GLU A 97 7.39 8.30 -5.36
C GLU A 97 7.45 8.40 -6.89
N LEU A 98 7.21 7.30 -7.60
CA LEU A 98 7.16 7.28 -9.06
C LEU A 98 6.12 8.27 -9.60
N VAL A 99 4.94 8.30 -9.00
CA VAL A 99 3.87 9.23 -9.39
C VAL A 99 4.30 10.67 -9.14
N GLU A 100 4.80 10.98 -7.94
CA GLU A 100 5.25 12.33 -7.58
C GLU A 100 6.36 12.85 -8.51
N VAL A 101 7.37 12.02 -8.79
CA VAL A 101 8.47 12.38 -9.71
C VAL A 101 7.97 12.55 -11.14
N SER A 102 7.05 11.69 -11.58
CA SER A 102 6.48 11.77 -12.93
C SER A 102 5.62 13.02 -13.12
N GLU A 103 4.81 13.39 -12.12
CA GLU A 103 4.05 14.64 -12.13
C GLU A 103 4.99 15.85 -12.23
N GLY A 104 6.06 15.88 -11.42
CA GLY A 104 7.06 16.95 -11.50
C GLY A 104 7.72 17.08 -12.88
N LEU A 105 7.98 15.95 -13.56
CA LEU A 105 8.47 15.95 -14.94
C LEU A 105 7.44 16.51 -15.92
N CYS A 106 6.20 16.05 -15.84
CA CYS A 106 5.12 16.52 -16.71
C CYS A 106 4.91 18.03 -16.56
N ASP A 107 4.91 18.55 -15.33
CA ASP A 107 4.75 19.98 -15.05
C ASP A 107 5.93 20.81 -15.59
N ALA A 108 7.16 20.29 -15.47
CA ALA A 108 8.34 20.94 -16.02
C ALA A 108 8.30 21.00 -17.56
N MET A 109 7.81 19.95 -18.21
CA MET A 109 7.63 19.92 -19.67
C MET A 109 6.57 20.94 -20.13
N LEU A 110 5.44 21.04 -19.41
CA LEU A 110 4.40 22.04 -19.72
C LEU A 110 4.91 23.47 -19.51
N SER A 111 5.74 23.71 -18.50
CA SER A 111 6.30 25.04 -18.20
C SER A 111 7.38 25.48 -19.21
N ALA A 112 8.02 24.52 -19.87
CA ALA A 112 9.03 24.77 -20.90
C ALA A 112 8.44 25.06 -22.30
N ASP A 113 7.13 24.84 -22.49
CA ASP A 113 6.42 25.12 -23.74
C ASP A 113 5.35 26.22 -23.52
N PRO A 114 5.69 27.51 -23.74
CA PRO A 114 4.77 28.63 -23.49
C PRO A 114 3.50 28.64 -24.36
N GLY A 115 3.35 27.70 -25.30
CA GLY A 115 2.25 27.63 -26.27
C GLY A 115 1.05 26.75 -25.87
N ALA A 116 1.12 25.99 -24.77
CA ALA A 116 0.07 25.03 -24.40
C ALA A 116 -0.98 25.61 -23.43
N VAL A 117 -1.48 26.83 -23.68
CA VAL A 117 -2.75 27.28 -23.10
C VAL A 117 -3.89 26.74 -23.94
N VAL A 118 -4.51 25.64 -23.50
CA VAL A 118 -5.87 25.31 -23.95
C VAL A 118 -6.85 26.14 -23.13
N ASP A 119 -7.54 27.02 -23.82
CA ASP A 119 -8.71 27.76 -23.37
C ASP A 119 -9.81 26.77 -22.90
N ASP A 120 -10.22 26.87 -21.64
CA ASP A 120 -11.50 26.29 -21.15
C ASP A 120 -12.50 27.42 -20.93
N THR A 121 -12.91 28.11 -22.01
CA THR A 121 -14.19 28.81 -22.00
C THR A 121 -15.36 27.82 -22.17
N GLY A 122 -15.75 27.22 -21.04
CA GLY A 122 -17.16 27.08 -20.66
C GLY A 122 -18.02 26.00 -21.32
N LYS A 123 -18.56 25.09 -20.48
CA LYS A 123 -20.00 25.07 -20.12
C LYS A 123 -20.29 24.02 -19.04
N LYS A 124 -20.78 24.48 -17.89
CA LYS A 124 -21.43 23.64 -16.87
C LYS A 124 -22.73 23.05 -17.44
N GLY A 125 -22.66 21.83 -17.96
CA GLY A 125 -23.83 21.01 -18.29
C GLY A 125 -24.21 20.11 -17.11
N ALA A 126 -25.18 20.53 -16.30
CA ALA A 126 -25.73 19.72 -15.22
C ALA A 126 -26.52 18.52 -15.78
N LEU A 127 -26.00 17.29 -15.68
CA LEU A 127 -26.79 16.08 -15.91
C LEU A 127 -27.54 15.71 -14.62
N LYS A 128 -28.85 15.92 -14.65
CA LYS A 128 -29.81 15.51 -13.61
C LYS A 128 -29.79 13.99 -13.46
N ARG A 129 -29.61 13.49 -12.23
CA ARG A 129 -29.81 12.07 -11.89
C ARG A 129 -31.29 11.73 -11.93
N ALA A 130 -31.68 10.82 -12.82
CA ALA A 130 -33.02 10.22 -12.79
C ALA A 130 -33.07 9.15 -11.69
N SER A 131 -33.75 9.48 -10.59
CA SER A 131 -34.16 8.56 -9.54
C SER A 131 -35.20 7.59 -10.10
N THR A 132 -34.86 6.29 -10.19
CA THR A 132 -35.88 5.25 -10.41
C THR A 132 -35.98 4.40 -9.16
N ARG A 133 -37.06 4.62 -8.40
CA ARG A 133 -37.58 3.68 -7.41
C ARG A 133 -38.37 2.61 -8.15
N ARG A 134 -38.13 1.34 -7.84
CA ARG A 134 -39.14 0.28 -7.83
C ARG A 134 -38.69 -0.82 -6.90
#